data_AF-M4ZN74-F1
#
_entry.id   AF-M4ZN74-F1
#
_cell.length_a   1.000
_cell.length_b   1.000
_cell.length_c   1.000
_cell.angle_alpha   90.00
_cell.angle_beta   90.00
_cell.angle_gamma   90.00
#
_symmetry.space_group_name_H-M   'P 1'
#
loop_
_entity.id
_entity.type
_entity.pdbx_description
1 polymer ?
#
loop_
_entity_poly.entity_id
_entity_poly.type
_entity_poly.pdbx_seq_one_letter_code
_entity_poly.pdbx_strand_id
1 'polypeptide(L)'
;MRDLSKIVDQLEKLTISESNTLAAMLRSQLEKPRKPSPLLTRYEGEVCDAMVKRLEEREGRTRDNLRWPETENHKHPVDLAFTLGDQLYALEHTVVEPFDGHIRMEAQTETLFAPISNALKDSLGTDALFQLNMPINTLDGLKPAELARVQQSIVTWVKETAPTIPKPTFPDHSGNIAGPTKPTGVPCDVVLIRYEPPIFPGKYFEIRHLVDDMEKRRAARMQVAIDKKFPKLAAWKANEGAKTILVLEQNDIQITNINLITDTYLPLVKERTDRPDETYLVASCLGPPAWWMYPVLIGDRSYYDIMQTDETSYWEFDPSSLISLTKR
;
A
#
# COMPACT_ATOMS: atom_id res chain seq x y z
N MET A 1 18.47 -25.83 26.35
CA MET A 1 19.15 -26.37 25.16
C MET A 1 18.70 -27.81 24.96
N ARG A 2 17.58 -28.04 24.27
CA ARG A 2 17.16 -29.39 23.89
C ARG A 2 18.01 -29.83 22.71
N ASP A 3 18.90 -30.78 22.98
CA ASP A 3 19.53 -31.77 22.10
C ASP A 3 19.66 -31.44 20.59
N LEU A 4 20.37 -30.35 20.27
CA LEU A 4 20.75 -30.03 18.88
C LEU A 4 21.61 -31.14 18.25
N SER A 5 22.40 -31.86 19.07
CA SER A 5 23.19 -33.02 18.64
C SER A 5 22.33 -34.11 18.01
N LYS A 6 21.21 -34.49 18.65
CA LYS A 6 20.31 -35.51 18.08
C LYS A 6 19.66 -35.08 16.77
N ILE A 7 19.41 -33.79 16.59
CA ILE A 7 18.83 -33.27 15.33
C ILE A 7 19.88 -33.34 14.22
N VAL A 8 21.13 -32.98 14.49
CA VAL A 8 22.22 -33.08 13.52
C VAL A 8 22.44 -34.53 13.12
N ASP A 9 22.51 -35.47 14.08
CA ASP A 9 22.67 -36.90 13.81
C ASP A 9 21.52 -37.50 12.98
N GLN A 10 20.31 -36.93 13.08
CA GLN A 10 19.15 -37.34 12.29
C GLN A 10 19.18 -36.74 10.88
N LEU A 11 19.67 -35.50 10.72
CA LEU A 11 19.79 -34.85 9.43
C LEU A 11 20.89 -35.47 8.56
N GLU A 12 21.99 -35.92 9.16
CA GLU A 12 23.09 -36.59 8.45
C GLU A 12 22.69 -37.96 7.85
N LYS A 13 21.62 -38.56 8.37
CA LYS A 13 21.11 -39.86 7.91
C LYS A 13 20.08 -39.75 6.78
N LEU A 14 19.70 -38.53 6.39
CA LEU A 14 18.72 -38.34 5.33
C LEU A 14 19.33 -38.66 3.96
N THR A 15 18.56 -39.38 3.16
CA THR A 15 18.85 -39.53 1.73
C THR A 15 18.69 -38.18 1.00
N ILE A 16 19.26 -38.08 -0.21
CA ILE A 16 19.11 -36.88 -1.05
C ILE A 16 17.63 -36.54 -1.29
N SER A 17 16.77 -37.55 -1.49
CA SER A 17 15.34 -37.36 -1.70
C SER A 17 14.66 -36.78 -0.45
N GLU A 18 14.95 -37.33 0.74
CA GLU A 18 14.36 -36.86 2.00
C GLU A 18 14.85 -35.47 2.38
N SER A 19 16.12 -35.17 2.11
CA SER A 19 16.68 -33.83 2.30
C SER A 19 15.98 -32.80 1.39
N ASN A 20 15.73 -33.14 0.13
CA ASN A 20 14.97 -32.28 -0.78
C ASN A 20 13.51 -32.09 -0.34
N THR A 21 12.86 -33.15 0.14
CA THR A 21 11.49 -33.07 0.69
C THR A 21 11.45 -32.20 1.95
N LEU A 22 12.40 -32.36 2.87
CA LEU A 22 12.49 -31.55 4.08
C LEU A 22 12.77 -30.08 3.74
N ALA A 23 13.66 -29.81 2.78
CA ALA A 23 13.92 -28.46 2.30
C ALA A 23 12.67 -27.82 1.68
N ALA A 24 11.90 -28.57 0.89
CA ALA A 24 10.64 -28.10 0.32
C ALA A 24 9.58 -27.83 1.41
N MET A 25 9.48 -28.71 2.42
CA MET A 25 8.58 -28.51 3.57
C MET A 25 8.97 -27.32 4.43
N LEU A 26 10.26 -27.12 4.70
CA LEU A 26 10.77 -25.98 5.46
C LEU A 26 10.57 -24.67 4.70
N ARG A 27 10.82 -24.66 3.37
CA ARG A 27 10.47 -23.52 2.51
C ARG A 27 8.97 -23.24 2.57
N SER A 28 8.12 -24.24 2.37
CA SER A 28 6.67 -24.10 2.48
C SER A 28 6.21 -23.60 3.86
N GLN A 29 6.87 -24.01 4.96
CA GLN A 29 6.56 -23.56 6.32
C GLN A 29 7.05 -22.13 6.60
N LEU A 30 8.19 -21.73 6.04
CA LEU A 30 8.71 -20.36 6.10
C LEU A 30 7.93 -19.41 5.18
N GLU A 31 7.36 -19.95 4.10
CA GLU A 31 6.51 -19.27 3.12
C GLU A 31 5.01 -19.35 3.49
N LYS A 32 4.64 -20.08 4.55
CA LYS A 32 3.26 -20.04 5.06
C LYS A 32 2.95 -18.59 5.41
N PRO A 33 1.93 -17.97 4.80
CA PRO A 33 1.59 -16.61 5.12
C PRO A 33 1.26 -16.55 6.61
N ARG A 34 2.05 -15.77 7.35
CA ARG A 34 1.59 -15.26 8.65
C ARG A 34 0.23 -14.62 8.41
N LYS A 35 -0.65 -14.62 9.43
CA LYS A 35 -1.92 -13.87 9.35
C LYS A 35 -1.58 -12.51 8.75
N PRO A 36 -2.17 -12.14 7.60
CA PRO A 36 -1.79 -10.91 6.93
C PRO A 36 -1.94 -9.78 7.94
N SER A 37 -0.91 -8.95 8.06
CA SER A 37 -1.06 -7.69 8.77
C SER A 37 -2.27 -6.98 8.13
N PRO A 38 -3.22 -6.43 8.89
CA PRO A 38 -4.42 -5.80 8.34
C PRO A 38 -4.12 -4.70 7.30
N LEU A 39 -2.88 -4.21 7.23
CA LEU A 39 -2.37 -3.25 6.23
C LEU A 39 -2.08 -3.86 4.83
N LEU A 40 -2.03 -5.19 4.72
CA LEU A 40 -1.72 -5.94 3.49
C LEU A 40 -2.90 -6.71 2.93
N THR A 41 -4.03 -6.67 3.63
CA THR A 41 -5.26 -7.27 3.13
C THR A 41 -5.64 -6.49 1.87
N ARG A 42 -5.66 -7.18 0.75
CA ARG A 42 -6.26 -6.62 -0.48
C ARG A 42 -7.76 -6.63 -0.24
N TYR A 43 -8.36 -5.45 -0.26
CA TYR A 43 -9.80 -5.32 -0.03
C TYR A 43 -10.56 -5.30 -1.35
N GLU A 44 -10.16 -6.13 -2.32
CA GLU A 44 -10.70 -6.10 -3.68
C GLU A 44 -12.23 -6.15 -3.70
N GLY A 45 -12.83 -7.10 -2.96
CA GLY A 45 -14.27 -7.28 -2.90
C GLY A 45 -15.01 -6.10 -2.26
N GLU A 46 -14.50 -5.58 -1.14
CA GLU A 46 -15.08 -4.45 -0.41
C GLU A 46 -14.89 -3.13 -1.15
N VAL A 47 -13.74 -2.93 -1.80
CA VAL A 47 -13.46 -1.76 -2.66
C VAL A 47 -14.38 -1.76 -3.87
N CYS A 48 -14.62 -2.93 -4.48
CA CYS A 48 -15.63 -3.09 -5.52
C CYS A 48 -17.03 -2.74 -4.98
N ASP A 49 -17.39 -3.19 -3.77
CA ASP A 49 -18.69 -2.86 -3.16
C ASP A 49 -18.87 -1.37 -2.89
N ALA A 50 -17.84 -0.69 -2.39
CA ALA A 50 -17.86 0.75 -2.20
C ALA A 50 -18.13 1.48 -3.52
N MET A 51 -17.47 1.06 -4.61
CA MET A 51 -17.70 1.63 -5.94
C MET A 51 -19.12 1.34 -6.44
N VAL A 52 -19.63 0.13 -6.25
CA VAL A 52 -21.00 -0.20 -6.65
C VAL A 52 -22.01 0.65 -5.87
N LYS A 53 -21.89 0.75 -4.54
CA LYS A 53 -22.77 1.60 -3.71
C LYS A 53 -22.74 3.06 -4.14
N ARG A 54 -21.57 3.59 -4.47
CA ARG A 54 -21.42 4.94 -5.01
C ARG A 54 -22.23 5.14 -6.30
N LEU A 55 -22.21 4.16 -7.19
CA LEU A 55 -22.96 4.19 -8.45
C LEU A 55 -24.46 4.01 -8.20
N GLU A 56 -24.84 3.12 -7.28
CA GLU A 56 -26.25 2.93 -6.87
C GLU A 56 -26.86 4.25 -6.35
N GLU A 57 -26.13 4.95 -5.49
CA GLU A 57 -26.51 6.29 -5.02
C GLU A 57 -26.59 7.32 -6.15
N ARG A 58 -25.60 7.33 -7.06
CA ARG A 58 -25.56 8.26 -8.20
C ARG A 58 -26.77 8.09 -9.13
N GLU A 59 -27.08 6.85 -9.47
CA GLU A 59 -28.07 6.51 -10.49
C GLU A 59 -29.48 6.34 -9.89
N GLY A 60 -29.61 6.28 -8.56
CA GLY A 60 -30.87 5.99 -7.87
C GLY A 60 -31.42 4.60 -8.22
N ARG A 61 -30.53 3.64 -8.48
CA ARG A 61 -30.84 2.26 -8.89
C ARG A 61 -30.05 1.29 -8.03
N THR A 62 -30.55 0.08 -7.86
CA THR A 62 -29.81 -1.02 -7.23
C THR A 62 -29.15 -1.87 -8.30
N ARG A 63 -27.98 -2.43 -7.97
CA ARG A 63 -27.28 -3.40 -8.83
C ARG A 63 -28.16 -4.62 -9.09
N ASP A 64 -28.01 -5.20 -10.26
CA ASP A 64 -28.58 -6.49 -10.66
C ASP A 64 -27.59 -7.25 -11.54
N ASN A 65 -27.86 -8.53 -11.83
CA ASN A 65 -27.07 -9.38 -12.73
C ASN A 65 -25.57 -9.36 -12.41
N LEU A 66 -25.23 -9.47 -11.13
CA LEU A 66 -23.85 -9.49 -10.65
C LEU A 66 -23.12 -10.72 -11.22
N ARG A 67 -21.97 -10.47 -11.85
CA ARG A 67 -21.16 -11.45 -12.56
C ARG A 67 -19.69 -11.31 -12.19
N TRP A 68 -18.95 -12.41 -12.31
CA TRP A 68 -17.53 -12.49 -12.03
C TRP A 68 -16.78 -13.04 -13.24
N PRO A 69 -16.51 -12.20 -14.26
CA PRO A 69 -15.98 -12.65 -15.54
C PRO A 69 -14.66 -13.44 -15.46
N GLU A 70 -13.82 -13.19 -14.46
CA GLU A 70 -12.65 -14.03 -14.17
C GLU A 70 -13.01 -15.48 -13.81
N THR A 71 -14.04 -15.69 -12.97
CA THR A 71 -14.50 -17.04 -12.59
C THR A 71 -15.28 -17.71 -13.72
N GLU A 72 -15.93 -16.91 -14.56
CA GLU A 72 -16.68 -17.35 -15.74
C GLU A 72 -15.77 -17.69 -16.94
N ASN A 73 -14.44 -17.53 -16.82
CA ASN A 73 -13.47 -17.68 -17.92
C ASN A 73 -13.80 -16.82 -19.15
N HIS A 74 -14.26 -15.59 -18.91
CA HIS A 74 -14.53 -14.64 -19.99
C HIS A 74 -13.25 -14.33 -20.78
N LYS A 75 -13.37 -14.10 -22.10
CA LYS A 75 -12.22 -13.81 -22.98
C LYS A 75 -11.43 -12.58 -22.53
N HIS A 76 -12.14 -11.60 -21.97
CA HIS A 76 -11.58 -10.39 -21.40
C HIS A 76 -12.04 -10.31 -19.94
N PRO A 77 -11.38 -11.02 -19.02
CA PRO A 77 -11.93 -11.19 -17.68
C PRO A 77 -11.64 -9.95 -16.82
N VAL A 78 -12.70 -9.21 -16.51
CA VAL A 78 -12.71 -8.14 -15.50
C VAL A 78 -13.12 -8.68 -14.14
N ASP A 79 -12.85 -7.93 -13.07
CA ASP A 79 -13.07 -8.40 -11.70
C ASP A 79 -14.58 -8.47 -11.36
N LEU A 80 -15.36 -7.50 -11.85
CA LEU A 80 -16.81 -7.44 -11.61
C LEU A 80 -17.58 -6.88 -12.81
N ALA A 81 -18.76 -7.45 -13.10
CA ALA A 81 -19.73 -6.86 -14.02
C ALA A 81 -21.14 -6.92 -13.41
N PHE A 82 -21.97 -5.90 -13.67
CA PHE A 82 -23.33 -5.80 -13.12
C PHE A 82 -24.14 -4.78 -13.91
N THR A 83 -25.46 -4.75 -13.72
CA THR A 83 -26.35 -3.76 -14.33
C THR A 83 -26.92 -2.79 -13.29
N LEU A 84 -27.09 -1.52 -13.65
CA LEU A 84 -27.90 -0.54 -12.93
C LEU A 84 -29.00 -0.03 -13.87
N GLY A 85 -30.23 -0.51 -13.66
CA GLY A 85 -31.28 -0.36 -14.68
C GLY A 85 -30.85 -1.09 -15.97
N ASP A 86 -30.89 -0.39 -17.10
CA ASP A 86 -30.53 -0.96 -18.41
C ASP A 86 -29.03 -0.82 -18.74
N GLN A 87 -28.25 -0.14 -17.90
CA GLN A 87 -26.83 0.10 -18.15
C GLN A 87 -25.97 -1.03 -17.55
N LEU A 88 -25.21 -1.71 -18.41
CA LEU A 88 -24.15 -2.65 -18.00
C LEU A 88 -22.91 -1.88 -17.55
N TYR A 89 -22.30 -2.29 -16.45
CA TYR A 89 -21.04 -1.81 -15.92
C TYR A 89 -20.00 -2.93 -15.89
N ALA A 90 -18.75 -2.59 -16.20
CA ALA A 90 -17.61 -3.48 -16.10
C ALA A 90 -16.50 -2.79 -15.30
N LEU A 91 -16.03 -3.45 -14.24
CA LEU A 91 -15.11 -2.88 -13.26
C LEU A 91 -13.85 -3.72 -13.16
N GLU A 92 -12.71 -3.05 -13.20
CA GLU A 92 -11.40 -3.61 -12.86
C GLU A 92 -10.86 -2.90 -11.62
N HIS A 93 -10.29 -3.69 -10.71
CA HIS A 93 -9.60 -3.26 -9.51
C HIS A 93 -8.10 -3.44 -9.68
N THR A 94 -7.33 -2.53 -9.11
CA THR A 94 -5.90 -2.71 -8.93
C THR A 94 -5.41 -1.98 -7.69
N VAL A 95 -4.62 -2.68 -6.87
CA VAL A 95 -3.86 -2.02 -5.81
C VAL A 95 -2.74 -1.19 -6.44
N VAL A 96 -2.60 0.05 -6.00
CA VAL A 96 -1.50 0.92 -6.39
C VAL A 96 -0.33 0.67 -5.45
N GLU A 97 0.72 0.06 -6.00
CA GLU A 97 2.00 -0.04 -5.33
C GLU A 97 2.85 1.21 -5.67
N PRO A 98 3.38 1.93 -4.66
CA PRO A 98 4.29 3.05 -4.91
C PRO A 98 5.50 2.66 -5.77
N PHE A 99 5.99 1.43 -5.59
CA PHE A 99 7.05 0.82 -6.39
C PHE A 99 6.98 -0.71 -6.26
N ASP A 100 7.69 -1.41 -7.16
CA ASP A 100 7.72 -2.88 -7.17
C ASP A 100 8.29 -3.47 -5.87
N GLY A 101 7.56 -4.41 -5.27
CA GLY A 101 7.93 -5.04 -4.00
C GLY A 101 7.51 -4.27 -2.75
N HIS A 102 6.78 -3.15 -2.86
CA HIS A 102 6.25 -2.42 -1.69
C HIS A 102 5.39 -3.32 -0.78
N ILE A 103 4.45 -4.09 -1.34
CA ILE A 103 3.62 -5.03 -0.58
C ILE A 103 4.50 -6.05 0.17
N ARG A 104 5.55 -6.55 -0.48
CA ARG A 104 6.48 -7.49 0.16
C ARG A 104 7.23 -6.84 1.32
N MET A 105 7.65 -5.58 1.17
CA MET A 105 8.29 -4.82 2.23
C MET A 105 7.33 -4.61 3.40
N GLU A 106 6.09 -4.18 3.15
CA GLU A 106 5.08 -4.00 4.18
C GLU A 106 4.82 -5.30 4.97
N ALA A 107 4.83 -6.46 4.30
CA ALA A 107 4.74 -7.78 4.94
C ALA A 107 5.89 -8.08 5.90
N GLN A 108 7.02 -7.41 5.72
CA GLN A 108 8.20 -7.55 6.55
C GLN A 108 8.31 -6.45 7.60
N THR A 109 7.52 -5.37 7.52
CA THR A 109 7.59 -4.20 8.42
C THR A 109 7.50 -4.59 9.89
N GLU A 110 6.61 -5.52 10.25
CA GLU A 110 6.49 -6.00 11.64
C GLU A 110 7.78 -6.65 12.17
N THR A 111 8.55 -7.31 11.30
CA THR A 111 9.80 -7.96 11.70
C THR A 111 11.00 -7.01 11.61
N LEU A 112 11.05 -6.18 10.56
CA LEU A 112 12.17 -5.30 10.28
C LEU A 112 12.15 -4.02 11.11
N PHE A 113 10.99 -3.39 11.27
CA PHE A 113 10.92 -2.01 11.78
C PHE A 113 10.14 -1.89 13.10
N ALA A 114 9.16 -2.76 13.39
CA ALA A 114 8.42 -2.67 14.64
C ALA A 114 9.28 -2.72 15.91
N PRO A 115 10.39 -3.50 15.99
CA PRO A 115 11.28 -3.44 17.16
C PRO A 115 11.86 -2.04 17.42
N ILE A 116 12.18 -1.29 16.35
CA ILE A 116 12.69 0.09 16.46
C ILE A 116 11.57 1.02 16.93
N SER A 117 10.41 0.99 16.25
CA SER A 117 9.26 1.84 16.60
C SER A 117 8.76 1.59 18.03
N ASN A 118 8.66 0.33 18.46
CA ASN A 118 8.23 -0.05 19.80
C ASN A 118 9.23 0.40 20.88
N ALA A 119 10.52 0.36 20.58
CA ALA A 119 11.55 0.82 21.52
C ALA A 119 11.58 2.34 21.68
N LEU A 120 11.04 3.09 20.71
CA LEU A 120 11.15 4.54 20.62
C LEU A 120 9.85 5.30 20.97
N LYS A 121 8.68 4.74 20.66
CA LYS A 121 7.35 5.41 20.72
C LYS A 121 7.08 6.24 21.98
N ASP A 122 7.54 5.79 23.15
CA ASP A 122 7.29 6.43 24.45
C ASP A 122 8.59 6.76 25.20
N SER A 123 9.75 6.63 24.54
CA SER A 123 11.05 6.67 25.21
C SER A 123 11.83 7.98 25.00
N LEU A 124 11.33 8.88 24.15
CA LEU A 124 12.01 10.12 23.80
C LEU A 124 11.74 11.28 24.77
N GLY A 125 10.79 11.11 25.71
CA GLY A 125 10.55 12.08 26.80
C GLY A 125 10.07 13.45 26.34
N THR A 126 9.34 13.51 25.22
CA THR A 126 8.93 14.75 24.55
C THR A 126 7.60 14.55 23.84
N ASP A 127 6.90 15.67 23.64
CA ASP A 127 5.68 15.78 22.85
C ASP A 127 5.94 15.93 21.34
N ALA A 128 7.19 16.12 20.91
CA ALA A 128 7.55 16.25 19.50
C ALA A 128 7.39 14.91 18.75
N LEU A 129 7.15 14.99 17.44
CA LEU A 129 7.24 13.84 16.54
C LEU A 129 8.66 13.76 15.98
N PHE A 130 9.29 12.60 16.10
CA PHE A 130 10.56 12.28 15.45
C PHE A 130 10.35 11.32 14.28
N GLN A 131 10.77 11.74 13.09
CA GLN A 131 10.73 10.92 11.87
C GLN A 131 12.15 10.45 11.52
N LEU A 132 12.37 9.15 11.52
CA LEU A 132 13.61 8.53 11.04
C LEU A 132 13.49 8.24 9.54
N ASN A 133 14.25 8.96 8.73
CA ASN A 133 14.37 8.69 7.31
C ASN A 133 15.53 7.73 7.06
N MET A 134 15.27 6.64 6.35
CA MET A 134 16.28 5.65 5.99
C MET A 134 15.94 4.97 4.67
N PRO A 135 16.92 4.51 3.87
CA PRO A 135 16.68 3.69 2.70
C PRO A 135 15.75 2.52 3.00
N ILE A 136 14.86 2.22 2.06
CA ILE A 136 13.86 1.17 2.23
C ILE A 136 14.46 -0.21 2.52
N ASN A 137 15.60 -0.51 1.91
CA ASN A 137 16.25 -1.81 1.91
C ASN A 137 17.34 -1.94 3.00
N THR A 138 17.40 -1.02 3.97
CA THR A 138 18.46 -1.00 4.98
C THR A 138 18.55 -2.30 5.79
N LEU A 139 17.43 -2.95 6.07
CA LEU A 139 17.35 -4.14 6.93
C LEU A 139 17.11 -5.43 6.15
N ASP A 140 16.97 -5.34 4.82
CA ASP A 140 16.62 -6.46 3.96
C ASP A 140 17.76 -7.48 3.90
N GLY A 141 17.41 -8.77 4.03
CA GLY A 141 18.35 -9.87 3.92
C GLY A 141 19.31 -10.06 5.10
N LEU A 142 19.23 -9.23 6.15
CA LEU A 142 20.04 -9.39 7.36
C LEU A 142 19.66 -10.68 8.12
N LYS A 143 20.66 -11.38 8.64
CA LYS A 143 20.44 -12.56 9.51
C LYS A 143 19.85 -12.11 10.86
N PRO A 144 19.06 -12.95 11.57
CA PRO A 144 18.36 -12.52 12.80
C PRO A 144 19.24 -11.84 13.86
N ALA A 145 20.44 -12.38 14.13
CA ALA A 145 21.37 -11.79 15.10
C ALA A 145 21.94 -10.44 14.63
N GLU A 146 22.18 -10.31 13.34
CA GLU A 146 22.66 -9.07 12.73
C GLU A 146 21.54 -8.02 12.67
N LEU A 147 20.34 -8.41 12.27
CA LEU A 147 19.15 -7.57 12.28
C LEU A 147 18.91 -6.96 13.67
N ALA A 148 18.91 -7.79 14.71
CA ALA A 148 18.72 -7.31 16.09
C ALA A 148 19.82 -6.30 16.51
N ARG A 149 21.07 -6.55 16.11
CA ARG A 149 22.19 -5.63 16.36
C ARG A 149 22.00 -4.29 15.64
N VAL A 150 21.64 -4.31 14.36
CA VAL A 150 21.40 -3.08 13.57
C VAL A 150 20.21 -2.29 14.13
N GLN A 151 19.10 -2.98 14.47
CA GLN A 151 17.93 -2.36 15.11
C GLN A 151 18.33 -1.67 16.42
N GLN A 152 19.12 -2.33 17.26
CA GLN A 152 19.59 -1.73 18.51
C GLN A 152 20.52 -0.54 18.27
N SER A 153 21.42 -0.61 17.28
CA SER A 153 22.27 0.53 16.89
C SER A 153 21.43 1.74 16.48
N ILE A 154 20.36 1.53 15.70
CA ILE A 154 19.43 2.61 15.30
C ILE A 154 18.74 3.20 16.55
N VAL A 155 18.19 2.36 17.43
CA VAL A 155 17.51 2.81 18.65
C VAL A 155 18.44 3.63 19.54
N THR A 156 19.67 3.15 19.76
CA THR A 156 20.68 3.88 20.55
C THR A 156 21.00 5.23 19.92
N TRP A 157 21.27 5.26 18.61
CA TRP A 157 21.58 6.51 17.90
C TRP A 157 20.43 7.52 17.96
N VAL A 158 19.17 7.07 17.78
CA VAL A 158 18.01 7.96 17.87
C VAL A 158 17.87 8.53 19.28
N LYS A 159 18.04 7.73 20.34
CA LYS A 159 17.95 8.21 21.73
C LYS A 159 19.02 9.23 22.08
N GLU A 160 20.23 9.08 21.51
CA GLU A 160 21.34 10.01 21.71
C GLU A 160 21.16 11.30 20.89
N THR A 161 20.61 11.19 19.68
CA THR A 161 20.51 12.31 18.72
C THR A 161 19.25 13.13 18.90
N ALA A 162 18.10 12.53 19.22
CA ALA A 162 16.83 13.24 19.34
C ALA A 162 16.88 14.47 20.29
N PRO A 163 17.51 14.39 21.49
CA PRO A 163 17.62 15.52 22.39
C PRO A 163 18.49 16.67 21.88
N THR A 164 19.39 16.40 20.91
CA THR A 164 20.30 17.41 20.36
C THR A 164 19.67 18.21 19.22
N ILE A 165 18.53 17.76 18.67
CA ILE A 165 17.84 18.46 17.59
C ILE A 165 17.07 19.65 18.19
N PRO A 166 17.38 20.91 17.81
CA PRO A 166 16.71 22.08 18.34
C PRO A 166 15.23 22.06 17.97
N LYS A 167 14.40 22.74 18.76
CA LYS A 167 12.99 22.95 18.43
C LYS A 167 12.86 23.85 17.18
N PRO A 168 12.00 23.53 16.21
CA PRO A 168 11.75 24.42 15.08
C PRO A 168 11.12 25.74 15.56
N THR A 169 11.44 26.84 14.88
CA THR A 169 10.85 28.14 15.17
C THR A 169 9.47 28.19 14.52
N PHE A 170 8.40 28.34 15.29
CA PHE A 170 7.05 28.42 14.72
C PHE A 170 6.88 29.69 13.86
N PRO A 171 6.22 29.64 12.69
CA PRO A 171 5.57 28.50 12.03
C PRO A 171 6.49 27.87 10.96
N ASP A 172 7.36 26.95 11.36
CA ASP A 172 8.15 26.14 10.43
C ASP A 172 7.68 24.68 10.45
N HIS A 173 7.07 24.26 9.35
CA HIS A 173 6.57 22.89 9.17
C HIS A 173 7.60 21.94 8.54
N SER A 174 8.79 22.44 8.18
CA SER A 174 9.85 21.63 7.56
C SER A 174 10.57 20.71 8.56
N GLY A 175 10.55 21.07 9.84
CA GLY A 175 11.20 20.33 10.92
C GLY A 175 12.71 20.58 10.96
N ASN A 176 13.32 20.36 12.13
CA ASN A 176 14.78 20.45 12.28
C ASN A 176 15.41 19.07 12.10
N ILE A 177 16.59 19.02 11.48
CA ILE A 177 17.22 17.76 11.05
C ILE A 177 18.53 17.47 11.80
N ALA A 178 18.83 16.19 11.96
CA ALA A 178 20.17 15.66 12.23
C ALA A 178 20.53 14.59 11.19
N GLY A 179 21.70 14.74 10.57
CA GLY A 179 22.19 13.90 9.49
C GLY A 179 22.19 14.60 8.12
N PRO A 180 22.52 13.89 7.03
CA PRO A 180 22.74 12.43 6.96
C PRO A 180 23.91 11.95 7.82
N THR A 181 23.78 10.78 8.44
CA THR A 181 24.83 10.16 9.25
C THR A 181 24.74 8.65 9.14
N LYS A 182 25.88 7.94 9.20
CA LYS A 182 25.96 6.49 9.27
C LYS A 182 26.28 6.03 10.70
N PRO A 183 25.28 5.69 11.54
CA PRO A 183 25.52 5.26 12.90
C PRO A 183 26.38 3.98 12.95
N THR A 184 27.13 3.81 14.03
CA THR A 184 27.99 2.64 14.20
C THR A 184 27.18 1.33 14.13
N GLY A 185 27.52 0.49 13.17
CA GLY A 185 26.86 -0.80 12.94
C GLY A 185 25.63 -0.72 12.04
N VAL A 186 25.25 0.46 11.52
CA VAL A 186 24.15 0.62 10.55
C VAL A 186 24.73 0.69 9.13
N PRO A 187 24.18 -0.06 8.15
CA PRO A 187 24.83 -0.21 6.85
C PRO A 187 24.67 1.01 5.91
N CYS A 188 23.82 1.97 6.26
CA CYS A 188 23.48 3.13 5.43
C CYS A 188 23.46 4.44 6.22
N ASP A 189 23.36 5.55 5.51
CA ASP A 189 23.03 6.84 6.11
C ASP A 189 21.55 6.88 6.53
N VAL A 190 21.29 7.58 7.63
CA VAL A 190 19.95 7.89 8.14
C VAL A 190 19.86 9.39 8.47
N VAL A 191 18.64 9.92 8.47
CA VAL A 191 18.34 11.30 8.88
C VAL A 191 17.24 11.25 9.92
N LEU A 192 17.37 12.01 11.01
CA LEU A 192 16.33 12.16 12.02
C LEU A 192 15.76 13.58 11.92
N ILE A 193 14.44 13.70 11.83
CA ILE A 193 13.73 14.98 11.72
C ILE A 193 12.84 15.15 12.95
N ARG A 194 12.86 16.35 13.54
CA ARG A 194 11.98 16.75 14.65
C ARG A 194 10.88 17.69 14.14
N TYR A 195 9.63 17.32 14.35
CA TYR A 195 8.45 18.14 14.11
C TYR A 195 7.81 18.58 15.43
N GLU A 196 7.48 19.87 15.55
CA GLU A 196 6.67 20.43 16.64
C GLU A 196 5.63 21.39 16.08
N PRO A 197 4.35 21.31 16.52
CA PRO A 197 3.75 20.25 17.36
C PRO A 197 3.66 18.89 16.63
N PRO A 198 3.38 17.77 17.33
CA PRO A 198 3.12 16.50 16.67
C PRO A 198 1.88 16.63 15.77
N ILE A 199 1.99 16.15 14.52
CA ILE A 199 0.90 16.22 13.54
C ILE A 199 -0.33 15.41 14.01
N PHE A 200 -0.08 14.31 14.71
CA PHE A 200 -1.10 13.44 15.28
C PHE A 200 -0.90 13.29 16.79
N PRO A 201 -1.90 13.64 17.62
CA PRO A 201 -1.83 13.42 19.06
C PRO A 201 -1.48 11.97 19.40
N GLY A 202 -0.51 11.76 20.30
CA GLY A 202 -0.07 10.43 20.74
C GLY A 202 0.91 9.72 19.81
N LYS A 203 1.32 10.33 18.69
CA LYS A 203 2.35 9.79 17.79
C LYS A 203 3.64 10.59 17.92
N TYR A 204 4.66 10.00 18.54
CA TYR A 204 5.93 10.67 18.87
C TYR A 204 7.13 10.14 18.08
N PHE A 205 6.99 9.02 17.38
CA PHE A 205 8.04 8.46 16.53
C PHE A 205 7.44 7.78 15.30
N GLU A 206 8.12 7.93 14.16
CA GLU A 206 7.81 7.17 12.95
C GLU A 206 9.08 6.91 12.11
N ILE A 207 8.98 5.93 11.22
CA ILE A 207 10.02 5.63 10.23
C ILE A 207 9.45 5.97 8.86
N ARG A 208 10.23 6.69 8.07
CA ARG A 208 9.92 7.01 6.67
C ARG A 208 10.96 6.40 5.76
N HIS A 209 10.52 5.55 4.85
CA HIS A 209 11.41 4.90 3.89
C HIS A 209 11.75 5.84 2.74
N LEU A 210 13.05 5.95 2.45
CA LEU A 210 13.56 6.65 1.28
C LEU A 210 13.70 5.66 0.13
N VAL A 211 13.14 6.04 -1.02
CA VAL A 211 13.20 5.27 -2.26
C VAL A 211 13.69 6.20 -3.37
N ASP A 212 14.80 5.84 -3.99
CA ASP A 212 15.36 6.61 -5.10
C ASP A 212 14.41 6.61 -6.30
N ASP A 213 14.30 7.78 -6.96
CA ASP A 213 13.46 8.00 -8.14
C ASP A 213 12.02 7.53 -7.96
N MET A 214 11.44 7.78 -6.77
CA MET A 214 10.13 7.27 -6.40
C MET A 214 9.09 7.54 -7.51
N GLU A 215 8.95 8.79 -7.95
CA GLU A 215 7.95 9.19 -8.97
C GLU A 215 8.08 8.37 -10.26
N LYS A 216 9.31 8.14 -10.73
CA LYS A 216 9.58 7.31 -11.90
C LYS A 216 9.17 5.85 -11.67
N ARG A 217 9.44 5.30 -10.48
CA ARG A 217 9.03 3.93 -10.12
C ARG A 217 7.51 3.79 -10.04
N ARG A 218 6.82 4.77 -9.45
CA ARG A 218 5.35 4.82 -9.41
C ARG A 218 4.76 4.89 -10.81
N ALA A 219 5.27 5.79 -11.65
CA ALA A 219 4.84 5.91 -13.04
C ALA A 219 5.02 4.59 -13.81
N ALA A 220 6.19 3.94 -13.67
CA ALA A 220 6.44 2.65 -14.30
C ALA A 220 5.49 1.56 -13.81
N ARG A 221 5.19 1.53 -12.51
CA ARG A 221 4.27 0.53 -11.94
C ARG A 221 2.83 0.75 -12.40
N MET A 222 2.39 2.01 -12.39
CA MET A 222 1.07 2.41 -12.85
C MET A 222 0.89 2.13 -14.35
N GLN A 223 1.93 2.39 -15.17
CA GLN A 223 1.94 2.07 -16.59
C GLN A 223 1.71 0.56 -16.83
N VAL A 224 2.40 -0.31 -16.10
CA VAL A 224 2.19 -1.78 -16.20
C VAL A 224 0.76 -2.17 -15.86
N ALA A 225 0.14 -1.55 -14.85
CA ALA A 225 -1.26 -1.82 -14.51
C ALA A 225 -2.21 -1.34 -15.61
N ILE A 226 -2.01 -0.13 -16.13
CA ILE A 226 -2.76 0.46 -17.24
C ILE A 226 -2.70 -0.46 -18.47
N ASP A 227 -1.49 -0.85 -18.90
CA ASP A 227 -1.27 -1.68 -20.09
C ASP A 227 -1.95 -3.04 -19.98
N LYS A 228 -2.05 -3.58 -18.76
CA LYS A 228 -2.73 -4.85 -18.50
C LYS A 228 -4.25 -4.73 -18.46
N LYS A 229 -4.78 -3.64 -17.92
CA LYS A 229 -6.20 -3.50 -17.54
C LYS A 229 -7.03 -2.80 -18.62
N PHE A 230 -6.49 -1.77 -19.27
CA PHE A 230 -7.22 -0.96 -20.27
C PHE A 230 -7.74 -1.79 -21.44
N PRO A 231 -6.95 -2.70 -22.08
CA PRO A 231 -7.46 -3.48 -23.21
C PRO A 231 -8.66 -4.36 -22.86
N LYS A 232 -8.76 -4.81 -21.60
CA LYS A 232 -9.91 -5.59 -21.15
C LYS A 232 -11.14 -4.72 -21.04
N LEU A 233 -11.04 -3.58 -20.36
CA LEU A 233 -12.14 -2.62 -20.22
C LEU A 233 -12.60 -2.12 -21.59
N ALA A 234 -11.68 -1.76 -22.48
CA ALA A 234 -12.01 -1.36 -23.84
C ALA A 234 -12.78 -2.45 -24.61
N ALA A 235 -12.44 -3.73 -24.43
CA ALA A 235 -13.18 -4.83 -25.03
C ALA A 235 -14.62 -4.95 -24.50
N TRP A 236 -14.85 -4.71 -23.21
CA TRP A 236 -16.20 -4.68 -22.63
C TRP A 236 -17.03 -3.52 -23.18
N LYS A 237 -16.42 -2.33 -23.30
CA LYS A 237 -17.06 -1.17 -23.90
C LYS A 237 -17.47 -1.44 -25.35
N ALA A 238 -16.55 -1.97 -26.15
CA ALA A 238 -16.76 -2.19 -27.57
C ALA A 238 -17.72 -3.36 -27.88
N ASN A 239 -17.64 -4.46 -27.15
CA ASN A 239 -18.37 -5.69 -27.47
C ASN A 239 -19.69 -5.85 -26.71
N GLU A 240 -19.80 -5.25 -25.52
CA GLU A 240 -20.96 -5.43 -24.63
C GLU A 240 -21.67 -4.11 -24.32
N GLY A 241 -21.18 -2.97 -24.82
CA GLY A 241 -21.76 -1.65 -24.54
C GLY A 241 -21.65 -1.25 -23.06
N ALA A 242 -20.71 -1.85 -22.34
CA ALA A 242 -20.54 -1.59 -20.91
C ALA A 242 -19.94 -0.20 -20.66
N LYS A 243 -20.39 0.45 -19.58
CA LYS A 243 -19.70 1.59 -18.99
C LYS A 243 -18.57 1.07 -18.12
N THR A 244 -17.35 1.50 -18.38
CA THR A 244 -16.15 0.87 -17.83
C THR A 244 -15.48 1.71 -16.76
N ILE A 245 -15.08 1.04 -15.67
CA ILE A 245 -14.53 1.70 -14.48
C ILE A 245 -13.22 1.01 -14.08
N LEU A 246 -12.19 1.81 -13.83
CA LEU A 246 -11.00 1.37 -13.12
C LEU A 246 -11.03 1.89 -11.69
N VAL A 247 -10.87 1.00 -10.72
CA VAL A 247 -10.73 1.36 -9.31
C VAL A 247 -9.30 1.09 -8.88
N LEU A 248 -8.61 2.16 -8.51
CA LEU A 248 -7.29 2.15 -7.90
C LEU A 248 -7.47 2.03 -6.38
N GLU A 249 -6.82 1.07 -5.74
CA GLU A 249 -6.80 0.97 -4.28
C GLU A 249 -5.47 1.46 -3.73
N GLN A 250 -5.50 2.42 -2.81
CA GLN A 250 -4.35 2.84 -2.01
C GLN A 250 -4.44 2.20 -0.62
N ASN A 251 -3.51 1.31 -0.31
CA ASN A 251 -3.36 0.68 1.00
C ASN A 251 -2.16 1.22 1.81
N ASP A 252 -1.46 2.25 1.31
CA ASP A 252 -0.34 2.94 1.97
C ASP A 252 -0.65 4.42 2.22
N ILE A 253 -0.40 4.91 3.44
CA ILE A 253 -0.57 6.33 3.81
C ILE A 253 0.71 7.17 3.63
N GLN A 254 1.88 6.54 3.55
CA GLN A 254 3.16 7.26 3.67
C GLN A 254 3.66 7.85 2.35
N ILE A 255 3.44 7.15 1.23
CA ILE A 255 4.10 7.41 -0.06
C ILE A 255 3.08 7.73 -1.16
N THR A 256 1.78 7.57 -0.88
CA THR A 256 0.70 7.76 -1.85
C THR A 256 -0.39 8.67 -1.30
N ASN A 257 -0.94 9.52 -2.16
CA ASN A 257 -2.16 10.28 -1.93
C ASN A 257 -2.83 10.60 -3.28
N ILE A 258 -4.04 11.14 -3.25
CA ILE A 258 -4.81 11.46 -4.46
C ILE A 258 -4.08 12.40 -5.44
N ASN A 259 -3.35 13.42 -4.96
CA ASN A 259 -2.60 14.33 -5.82
C ASN A 259 -1.49 13.58 -6.56
N LEU A 260 -0.69 12.81 -5.82
CA LEU A 260 0.39 12.01 -6.38
C LEU A 260 -0.10 10.96 -7.37
N ILE A 261 -1.25 10.32 -7.09
CA ILE A 261 -1.90 9.40 -8.02
C ILE A 261 -2.35 10.13 -9.26
N THR A 262 -3.04 11.25 -9.12
CA THR A 262 -3.58 12.04 -10.24
C THR A 262 -2.46 12.56 -11.14
N ASP A 263 -1.42 13.18 -10.56
CA ASP A 263 -0.27 13.71 -11.28
C ASP A 263 0.48 12.62 -12.04
N THR A 264 0.52 11.40 -11.50
CA THR A 264 1.14 10.24 -12.16
C THR A 264 0.23 9.66 -13.24
N TYR A 265 -1.07 9.57 -12.98
CA TYR A 265 -2.04 8.90 -13.84
C TYR A 265 -2.35 9.68 -15.11
N LEU A 266 -2.65 10.98 -14.99
CA LEU A 266 -3.13 11.79 -16.10
C LEU A 266 -2.16 11.79 -17.31
N PRO A 267 -0.83 11.98 -17.14
CA PRO A 267 0.09 11.92 -18.28
C PRO A 267 0.12 10.56 -18.98
N LEU A 268 -0.10 9.46 -18.25
CA LEU A 268 -0.06 8.10 -18.81
C LEU A 268 -1.30 7.76 -19.64
N VAL A 269 -2.43 8.43 -19.38
CA VAL A 269 -3.72 8.09 -20.00
C VAL A 269 -4.21 9.12 -21.01
N LYS A 270 -3.63 10.32 -21.04
CA LYS A 270 -4.10 11.45 -21.86
C LYS A 270 -4.32 11.10 -23.33
N GLU A 271 -3.39 10.38 -23.93
CA GLU A 271 -3.42 10.03 -25.37
C GLU A 271 -3.99 8.62 -25.63
N ARG A 272 -4.51 7.94 -24.60
CA ARG A 272 -5.02 6.57 -24.72
C ARG A 272 -6.47 6.54 -25.13
N THR A 273 -6.76 5.91 -26.26
CA THR A 273 -8.12 5.71 -26.78
C THR A 273 -8.85 4.54 -26.11
N ASP A 274 -8.13 3.64 -25.45
CA ASP A 274 -8.66 2.45 -24.77
C ASP A 274 -8.90 2.67 -23.26
N ARG A 275 -8.87 3.92 -22.80
CA ARG A 275 -9.10 4.27 -21.39
C ARG A 275 -10.52 3.94 -20.92
N PRO A 276 -10.71 3.63 -19.62
CA PRO A 276 -12.04 3.47 -19.04
C PRO A 276 -12.85 4.77 -19.10
N ASP A 277 -14.18 4.68 -18.95
CA ASP A 277 -15.03 5.87 -18.85
C ASP A 277 -14.78 6.64 -17.55
N GLU A 278 -14.49 5.91 -16.47
CA GLU A 278 -14.25 6.50 -15.15
C GLU A 278 -13.08 5.81 -14.44
N THR A 279 -12.34 6.57 -13.64
CA THR A 279 -11.28 6.07 -12.77
C THR A 279 -11.42 6.69 -11.38
N TYR A 280 -11.38 5.86 -10.36
CA TYR A 280 -11.48 6.26 -8.96
C TYR A 280 -10.29 5.75 -8.16
N LEU A 281 -9.95 6.45 -7.09
CA LEU A 281 -9.02 6.02 -6.05
C LEU A 281 -9.79 5.73 -4.77
N VAL A 282 -9.62 4.55 -4.19
CA VAL A 282 -10.12 4.20 -2.86
C VAL A 282 -8.94 4.07 -1.91
N ALA A 283 -8.88 4.96 -0.91
CA ALA A 283 -7.91 4.91 0.17
C ALA A 283 -8.41 4.00 1.30
N SER A 284 -8.01 2.73 1.26
CA SER A 284 -8.36 1.71 2.28
C SER A 284 -7.40 1.73 3.48
N CYS A 285 -6.26 2.43 3.36
CA CYS A 285 -5.17 2.45 4.33
C CYS A 285 -5.43 3.15 5.67
N LEU A 286 -6.54 3.90 5.78
CA LEU A 286 -6.83 4.72 6.96
C LEU A 286 -7.57 3.94 8.06
N GLY A 287 -8.04 2.74 7.73
CA GLY A 287 -8.78 1.87 8.65
C GLY A 287 -10.12 2.48 9.10
N PRO A 288 -10.85 1.78 9.98
CA PRO A 288 -12.07 2.33 10.58
C PRO A 288 -11.82 3.67 11.29
N PRO A 289 -12.78 4.61 11.25
CA PRO A 289 -14.18 4.41 10.84
C PRO A 289 -14.46 4.61 9.35
N ALA A 290 -13.47 4.99 8.53
CA ALA A 290 -13.74 5.59 7.23
C ALA A 290 -12.72 5.19 6.17
N TRP A 291 -13.22 4.73 5.02
CA TRP A 291 -12.49 4.75 3.76
C TRP A 291 -12.92 5.94 2.93
N TRP A 292 -12.00 6.48 2.12
CA TRP A 292 -12.30 7.59 1.23
C TRP A 292 -12.14 7.17 -0.23
N MET A 293 -13.09 7.59 -1.05
CA MET A 293 -13.06 7.42 -2.50
C MET A 293 -12.97 8.78 -3.18
N TYR A 294 -12.07 8.91 -4.14
CA TYR A 294 -11.84 10.13 -4.91
C TYR A 294 -12.01 9.83 -6.40
N PRO A 295 -12.65 10.71 -7.18
CA PRO A 295 -12.61 10.61 -8.62
C PRO A 295 -11.23 11.05 -9.11
N VAL A 296 -10.54 10.19 -9.88
CA VAL A 296 -9.26 10.53 -10.51
C VAL A 296 -9.52 11.14 -11.89
N LEU A 297 -10.41 10.53 -12.66
CA LEU A 297 -10.80 10.96 -14.01
C LEU A 297 -12.21 10.45 -14.34
N ILE A 298 -13.15 11.34 -14.67
CA ILE A 298 -14.50 10.99 -15.13
C ILE A 298 -14.71 11.64 -16.51
N GLY A 299 -14.77 10.82 -17.56
CA GLY A 299 -14.69 11.33 -18.93
C GLY A 299 -13.40 12.14 -19.13
N ASP A 300 -13.54 13.45 -19.37
CA ASP A 300 -12.41 14.37 -19.54
C ASP A 300 -12.10 15.23 -18.30
N ARG A 301 -12.87 15.08 -17.22
CA ARG A 301 -12.71 15.88 -15.99
C ARG A 301 -11.82 15.14 -15.00
N SER A 302 -10.68 15.74 -14.68
CA SER A 302 -9.76 15.22 -13.66
C SER A 302 -10.24 15.54 -12.24
N TYR A 303 -9.60 14.91 -11.25
CA TYR A 303 -9.72 15.28 -9.85
C TYR A 303 -9.60 16.81 -9.62
N TYR A 304 -8.63 17.45 -10.26
CA TYR A 304 -8.40 18.90 -10.10
C TYR A 304 -9.53 19.75 -10.70
N ASP A 305 -10.12 19.32 -11.80
CA ASP A 305 -11.28 20.00 -12.39
C ASP A 305 -12.51 19.86 -11.49
N ILE A 306 -12.70 18.69 -10.88
CA ILE A 306 -13.82 18.43 -9.95
C ILE A 306 -13.65 19.23 -8.65
N MET A 307 -12.44 19.35 -8.13
CA MET A 307 -12.16 20.17 -6.94
C MET A 307 -12.48 21.66 -7.12
N GLN A 308 -12.56 22.15 -8.37
CA GLN A 308 -12.87 23.54 -8.68
C GLN A 308 -14.37 23.80 -8.84
N THR A 309 -15.21 22.78 -8.70
CA THR A 309 -16.68 22.93 -8.76
C THR A 309 -17.31 22.70 -7.39
N ASP A 310 -18.62 22.95 -7.29
CA ASP A 310 -19.42 22.63 -6.09
C ASP A 310 -19.76 21.13 -5.99
N GLU A 311 -19.21 20.29 -6.88
CA GLU A 311 -19.46 18.85 -6.84
C GLU A 311 -18.65 18.18 -5.73
N THR A 312 -19.23 17.10 -5.18
CA THR A 312 -18.54 16.26 -4.20
C THR A 312 -17.26 15.66 -4.79
N SER A 313 -16.11 16.02 -4.23
CA SER A 313 -14.79 15.55 -4.66
C SER A 313 -14.27 14.32 -3.92
N TYR A 314 -15.02 13.82 -2.93
CA TYR A 314 -14.74 12.57 -2.24
C TYR A 314 -15.98 11.97 -1.56
N TRP A 315 -15.97 10.66 -1.34
CA TRP A 315 -17.03 9.94 -0.64
C TRP A 315 -16.45 9.10 0.50
N GLU A 316 -17.19 9.04 1.61
CA GLU A 316 -16.81 8.27 2.79
C GLU A 316 -17.61 6.96 2.86
N PHE A 317 -16.93 5.88 3.20
CA PHE A 317 -17.53 4.57 3.40
C PHE A 317 -17.13 4.01 4.75
N ASP A 318 -18.10 3.49 5.50
CA ASP A 318 -17.83 2.63 6.65
C ASP A 318 -17.42 1.24 6.14
N PRO A 319 -16.17 0.80 6.32
CA PRO A 319 -15.70 -0.48 5.82
C PRO A 319 -16.45 -1.67 6.46
N SER A 320 -17.02 -1.50 7.66
CA SER A 320 -17.82 -2.56 8.31
C SER A 320 -19.17 -2.80 7.65
N SER A 321 -19.63 -1.84 6.84
CA SER A 321 -20.87 -1.94 6.08
C SER A 321 -20.69 -2.56 4.68
N LEU A 322 -19.43 -2.68 4.22
CA LEU A 322 -19.09 -3.21 2.90
C LEU A 322 -19.14 -4.74 2.91
N ILE A 323 -19.61 -5.31 1.80
CA ILE A 323 -19.55 -6.76 1.59
C ILE A 323 -18.42 -7.10 0.62
N SER A 324 -17.74 -8.21 0.84
CA SER A 324 -16.75 -8.71 -0.11
C SER A 324 -17.47 -9.28 -1.35
N LEU A 325 -17.49 -8.52 -2.45
CA LEU A 325 -18.14 -8.96 -3.69
C LEU A 325 -17.33 -9.99 -4.45
N THR A 326 -16.01 -10.03 -4.30
CA THR A 326 -15.15 -11.00 -4.99
C THR A 326 -14.72 -12.09 -4.02
N LYS A 327 -14.32 -13.25 -4.54
CA LYS A 327 -13.95 -14.43 -3.72
C LYS A 327 -12.45 -14.50 -3.38
N ARG A 328 -11.69 -13.44 -3.66
CA ARG A 328 -10.21 -13.45 -3.58
C ARG A 328 -9.69 -12.97 -2.25
#